data_AF-A0A392PU33-F1
#
_entry.id   AF-A0A392PU33-F1
#
_cell.length_a   1.000
_cell.length_b   1.000
_cell.length_c   1.000
_cell.angle_alpha   90.00
_cell.angle_beta   90.00
_cell.angle_gamma   90.00
#
_symmetry.space_group_name_H-M   'P 1'
#
loop_
_entity.id
_entity.type
_entity.pdbx_description
1 polymer ?
#
loop_
_entity_poly.entity_id
_entity_poly.type
_entity_poly.pdbx_seq_one_letter_code
_entity_poly.pdbx_strand_id
1 'polypeptide(L)'
;MELKQGNLSVAEYAAKFESLCAFSPYYNTPEAEYDKCVKFESGLRPEIKHLIGFSEIRDFPTSVNKNRICDDDGRAKINYYKAVNDKKRKGQDREKPYGDKKKKGGESSGGRKKGGGNCYKCGEVGHRFFECPKKGDKCFRCGKLGHRAIACPEKEVYFNCGEEGHKSPECKKPKQTIG
;
A
#
# COMPACT_ATOMS: atom_id res chain seq x y z
N MET A 1 31.93 3.00 20.04
CA MET A 1 31.80 2.93 18.56
C MET A 1 30.43 3.45 18.12
N GLU A 2 30.36 4.09 16.97
CA GLU A 2 29.10 4.52 16.34
C GLU A 2 29.09 4.07 14.87
N LEU A 3 28.37 3.00 14.56
CA LEU A 3 28.21 2.48 13.19
C LEU A 3 26.72 2.36 12.91
N LYS A 4 26.30 2.82 11.72
CA LYS A 4 24.90 2.72 11.26
C LYS A 4 24.87 1.92 9.96
N GLN A 5 23.88 1.06 9.81
CA GLN A 5 23.70 0.22 8.62
C GLN A 5 23.55 1.05 7.33
N GLY A 6 22.73 2.10 7.36
CA GLY A 6 22.47 2.93 6.17
C GLY A 6 21.95 2.09 4.99
N ASN A 7 22.58 2.26 3.82
CA ASN A 7 22.24 1.53 2.59
C ASN A 7 22.90 0.14 2.49
N LEU A 8 23.73 -0.24 3.46
CA LEU A 8 24.40 -1.54 3.45
C LEU A 8 23.39 -2.66 3.72
N SER A 9 23.67 -3.83 3.16
CA SER A 9 23.08 -5.07 3.64
C SER A 9 23.51 -5.35 5.09
N VAL A 10 22.73 -6.15 5.81
CA VAL A 10 23.10 -6.59 7.17
C VAL A 10 24.42 -7.34 7.16
N ALA A 11 24.71 -8.12 6.12
CA ALA A 11 25.99 -8.83 5.99
C ALA A 11 27.19 -7.87 5.92
N GLU A 12 27.11 -6.84 5.09
CA GLU A 12 28.17 -5.82 4.98
C GLU A 12 28.31 -4.99 6.26
N TYR A 13 27.17 -4.67 6.90
CA TYR A 13 27.16 -3.97 8.18
C TYR A 13 27.79 -4.82 9.29
N ALA A 14 27.47 -6.11 9.37
CA ALA A 14 28.06 -7.04 10.33
C ALA A 14 29.57 -7.17 10.16
N ALA A 15 30.07 -7.34 8.93
CA ALA A 15 31.51 -7.41 8.67
C ALA A 15 32.25 -6.13 9.14
N LYS A 16 31.67 -4.95 8.90
CA LYS A 16 32.21 -3.68 9.40
C LYS A 16 32.14 -3.58 10.92
N PHE A 17 31.04 -4.03 11.51
CA PHE A 17 30.87 -4.04 12.96
C PHE A 17 31.89 -4.93 13.65
N GLU A 18 32.08 -6.16 13.16
CA GLU A 18 33.10 -7.10 13.66
C GLU A 18 34.51 -6.52 13.52
N SER A 19 34.81 -5.91 12.38
CA SER A 19 36.10 -5.23 12.16
C SER A 19 36.35 -4.14 13.20
N LEU A 20 35.33 -3.40 13.62
CA LEU A 20 35.46 -2.40 14.69
C LEU A 20 35.56 -3.06 16.08
N CYS A 21 34.80 -4.12 16.34
CA CYS A 21 34.88 -4.90 17.58
C CYS A 21 36.26 -5.51 17.80
N ALA A 22 37.00 -5.85 16.74
CA ALA A 22 38.38 -6.32 16.86
C ALA A 22 39.29 -5.32 17.59
N PHE A 23 38.99 -4.02 17.50
CA PHE A 23 39.73 -2.95 18.18
C PHE A 23 39.13 -2.53 19.53
N SER A 24 38.12 -3.25 20.04
CA SER A 24 37.51 -2.97 21.35
C SER A 24 37.34 -4.27 22.14
N PRO A 25 38.34 -4.64 22.95
CA PRO A 25 38.36 -5.86 23.75
C PRO A 25 37.11 -6.06 24.62
N TYR A 26 36.49 -4.96 25.07
CA TYR A 26 35.26 -4.95 25.85
C TYR A 26 34.11 -5.78 25.24
N TYR A 27 33.99 -5.84 23.90
CA TYR A 27 32.90 -6.59 23.24
C TYR A 27 33.27 -8.03 22.86
N ASN A 28 34.48 -8.48 23.17
CA ASN A 28 34.96 -9.81 22.77
C ASN A 28 34.99 -10.81 23.93
N THR A 29 34.36 -10.48 25.06
CA THR A 29 34.19 -11.40 26.19
C THR A 29 32.81 -12.08 26.11
N PRO A 30 32.66 -13.31 26.62
CA PRO A 30 31.36 -13.99 26.67
C PRO A 30 30.29 -13.21 27.43
N GLU A 31 30.68 -12.48 28.47
CA GLU A 31 29.75 -11.70 29.32
C GLU A 31 29.19 -10.48 28.58
N ALA A 32 29.92 -9.98 27.57
CA ALA A 32 29.55 -8.82 26.78
C ALA A 32 28.82 -9.19 25.47
N GLU A 33 28.53 -10.48 25.20
CA GLU A 33 27.82 -10.88 23.98
C GLU A 33 26.45 -10.22 23.85
N TYR A 34 25.71 -10.14 24.95
CA TYR A 34 24.41 -9.47 24.96
C TYR A 34 24.54 -7.98 24.64
N ASP A 35 25.48 -7.28 25.28
CA ASP A 35 25.75 -5.87 25.01
C ASP A 35 26.24 -5.64 23.57
N LYS A 36 26.96 -6.61 23.00
CA LYS A 36 27.37 -6.62 21.59
C LYS A 36 26.16 -6.74 20.67
N CYS A 37 25.20 -7.60 20.98
CA CYS A 37 23.94 -7.72 20.23
C CYS A 37 23.15 -6.42 20.28
N VAL A 38 22.93 -5.86 21.48
CA VAL A 38 22.24 -4.58 21.67
C VAL A 38 22.93 -3.47 20.88
N LYS A 39 24.27 -3.43 20.92
CA LYS A 39 25.03 -2.43 20.18
C LYS A 39 24.92 -2.60 18.67
N PHE A 40 25.01 -3.83 18.16
CA PHE A 40 24.83 -4.13 16.75
C PHE A 40 23.43 -3.76 16.28
N GLU A 41 22.41 -4.18 17.03
CA GLU A 41 21.01 -3.91 16.75
C GLU A 41 20.71 -2.42 16.78
N SER A 42 21.32 -1.65 17.69
CA SER A 42 21.14 -0.20 17.76
C SER A 42 21.46 0.53 16.44
N GLY A 43 22.40 0.01 15.64
CA GLY A 43 22.78 0.58 14.34
C GLY A 43 21.98 0.05 13.14
N LEU A 44 21.08 -0.92 13.33
CA LEU A 44 20.22 -1.46 12.28
C LEU A 44 19.08 -0.51 11.90
N ARG A 45 18.58 -0.70 10.68
CA ARG A 45 17.40 0.02 10.18
C ARG A 45 16.12 -0.34 10.96
N PRO A 46 15.20 0.62 11.19
CA PRO A 46 13.97 0.40 11.96
C PRO A 46 13.08 -0.74 11.43
N GLU A 47 13.07 -0.96 10.11
CA GLU A 47 12.27 -2.00 9.47
C GLU A 47 12.72 -3.40 9.89
N ILE A 48 14.03 -3.59 10.09
CA ILE A 48 14.61 -4.86 10.54
C ILE A 48 14.43 -5.01 12.05
N LYS A 49 14.66 -3.93 12.82
CA LYS A 49 14.47 -3.92 14.28
C LYS A 49 13.07 -4.34 14.71
N HIS A 50 12.03 -3.85 14.03
CA HIS A 50 10.65 -4.24 14.37
C HIS A 50 10.37 -5.72 14.16
N LEU A 51 10.99 -6.34 13.16
CA LEU A 51 10.80 -7.76 12.86
C LEU A 51 11.56 -8.66 13.85
N ILE A 52 12.73 -8.21 14.30
CA ILE A 52 13.63 -8.99 15.16
C ILE A 52 13.43 -8.72 16.66
N GLY A 53 12.90 -7.55 17.04
CA GLY A 53 12.80 -7.10 18.43
C GLY A 53 11.99 -8.00 19.37
N PHE A 54 11.18 -8.93 18.83
CA PHE A 54 10.42 -9.92 19.62
C PHE A 54 11.20 -11.20 19.94
N SER A 55 12.41 -11.37 19.40
CA SER A 55 13.15 -12.64 19.47
C SER A 55 14.14 -12.74 20.63
N GLU A 56 14.28 -11.70 21.47
CA GLU A 56 15.20 -11.62 22.64
C GLU A 56 16.54 -12.35 22.41
N ILE A 57 17.24 -11.98 21.33
CA ILE A 57 18.45 -12.70 20.92
C ILE A 57 19.61 -12.28 21.82
N ARG A 58 20.32 -13.27 22.39
CA ARG A 58 21.39 -13.05 23.35
C ARG A 58 22.77 -13.39 22.82
N ASP A 59 22.83 -14.18 21.74
CA ASP A 59 24.07 -14.59 21.09
C ASP A 59 24.27 -13.84 19.76
N PHE A 60 25.49 -13.34 19.57
CA PHE A 60 25.81 -12.48 18.43
C PHE A 60 25.68 -13.18 17.06
N PRO A 61 26.15 -14.44 16.89
CA PRO A 61 26.01 -15.14 15.62
C PRO A 61 24.55 -15.33 15.18
N THR A 62 23.65 -15.70 16.11
CA THR A 62 22.21 -15.81 15.80
C THR A 62 21.60 -14.46 15.52
N SER A 63 22.01 -13.40 16.24
CA SER A 63 21.53 -12.04 15.96
C SER A 63 21.88 -11.64 14.53
N VAL A 64 23.14 -11.80 14.10
CA VAL A 64 23.57 -11.49 12.73
C VAL A 64 22.78 -12.32 11.70
N ASN A 65 22.63 -13.63 11.93
CA ASN A 65 21.94 -14.52 10.99
C ASN A 65 20.45 -14.15 10.83
N LYS A 66 19.73 -13.95 11.94
CA LYS A 66 18.31 -13.58 11.90
C LYS A 66 18.11 -12.22 11.24
N ASN A 67 18.93 -11.23 11.59
CA ASN A 67 18.87 -9.90 10.97
C ASN A 67 19.16 -9.97 9.46
N ARG A 68 20.08 -10.84 9.02
CA ARG A 68 20.37 -11.07 7.60
C ARG A 68 19.15 -11.65 6.86
N ILE A 69 18.49 -12.66 7.42
CA ILE A 69 17.29 -13.26 6.83
C ILE A 69 16.19 -12.21 6.67
N CYS A 70 15.91 -11.42 7.72
CA CYS A 70 14.89 -10.38 7.63
C CYS A 70 15.21 -9.29 6.59
N ASP A 71 16.50 -8.96 6.43
CA ASP A 71 16.95 -7.99 5.43
C ASP A 71 16.76 -8.53 4.00
N ASP A 72 17.10 -9.80 3.77
CA ASP A 72 16.90 -10.48 2.48
C ASP A 72 15.42 -10.61 2.13
N ASP A 73 14.57 -11.02 3.08
CA ASP A 73 13.13 -11.13 2.89
C ASP A 73 12.49 -9.76 2.62
N GLY A 74 12.93 -8.72 3.34
CA GLY A 74 12.50 -7.35 3.13
C GLY A 74 12.82 -6.87 1.71
N ARG A 75 14.05 -7.12 1.24
CA ARG A 75 14.47 -6.81 -0.14
C ARG A 75 13.68 -7.60 -1.18
N ALA A 76 13.51 -8.90 -0.98
CA ALA A 76 12.77 -9.77 -1.88
C ALA A 76 11.31 -9.30 -2.02
N LYS A 77 10.67 -8.96 -0.91
CA LYS A 77 9.31 -8.40 -0.88
C LYS A 77 9.23 -7.09 -1.69
N ILE A 78 10.15 -6.15 -1.47
CA ILE A 78 10.19 -4.89 -2.21
C ILE A 78 10.37 -5.13 -3.71
N ASN A 79 11.29 -6.01 -4.10
CA ASN A 79 11.56 -6.34 -5.50
C ASN A 79 10.36 -7.02 -6.17
N TYR A 80 9.69 -7.93 -5.47
CA TYR A 80 8.46 -8.57 -5.94
C TYR A 80 7.38 -7.52 -6.26
N TYR A 81 7.06 -6.63 -5.32
CA TYR A 81 6.02 -5.62 -5.52
C TYR A 81 6.40 -4.60 -6.61
N LYS A 82 7.68 -4.24 -6.73
CA LYS A 82 8.17 -3.41 -7.84
C LYS A 82 7.91 -4.09 -9.20
N ALA A 83 8.31 -5.35 -9.34
CA ALA A 83 8.13 -6.11 -10.59
C ALA A 83 6.65 -6.28 -10.97
N VAL A 84 5.77 -6.53 -9.99
CA VAL A 84 4.31 -6.62 -10.23
C VAL A 84 3.75 -5.28 -10.71
N ASN A 85 4.16 -4.17 -10.10
CA ASN A 85 3.70 -2.83 -10.49
C ASN A 85 4.19 -2.43 -11.89
N ASP A 86 5.41 -2.80 -12.28
CA ASP A 86 5.95 -2.52 -13.61
C ASP A 86 5.21 -3.30 -14.71
N LYS A 87 4.85 -4.57 -14.44
CA LYS A 87 4.02 -5.37 -15.35
C LYS A 87 2.62 -4.76 -15.55
N LYS A 88 2.02 -4.21 -14.48
CA LYS A 88 0.72 -3.53 -14.56
C LYS A 88 0.77 -2.26 -15.43
N ARG A 89 1.90 -1.53 -15.42
CA ARG A 89 2.11 -0.36 -16.27
C ARG A 89 2.35 -0.73 -17.74
N LYS A 90 3.15 -1.78 -18.01
CA LYS A 90 3.38 -2.29 -19.38
C LYS A 90 2.17 -3.00 -20.00
N GLY A 91 1.25 -3.54 -19.20
CA GLY A 91 0.03 -4.19 -19.69
C GLY A 91 -1.06 -3.25 -20.24
N GLN A 92 -0.88 -1.93 -20.18
CA GLN A 92 -1.81 -0.97 -20.77
C GLN A 92 -1.63 -0.81 -22.29
N ASP A 93 -0.58 -1.40 -22.87
CA ASP A 93 -0.23 -1.33 -24.30
C ASP A 93 -0.57 -2.62 -25.08
N ARG A 94 -1.10 -3.66 -24.42
CA ARG A 94 -1.67 -4.80 -25.15
C ARG A 94 -3.08 -4.45 -25.59
N GLU A 95 -3.22 -4.08 -26.87
CA GLU A 95 -4.51 -4.02 -27.54
C GLU A 95 -5.33 -5.27 -27.19
N LYS A 96 -6.50 -5.06 -26.60
CA LYS A 96 -7.46 -6.13 -26.32
C LYS A 96 -7.78 -6.82 -27.65
N PRO A 97 -7.76 -8.16 -27.74
CA PRO A 97 -7.97 -8.89 -28.99
C PRO A 97 -9.36 -8.70 -29.63
N TYR A 98 -10.29 -8.07 -28.92
CA TYR A 98 -11.57 -7.57 -29.46
C TYR A 98 -11.61 -6.04 -29.35
N GLY A 99 -10.77 -5.37 -30.14
CA GLY A 99 -10.76 -3.92 -30.30
C GLY A 99 -11.06 -3.56 -31.74
N ASP A 100 -12.29 -3.12 -32.01
CA ASP A 100 -12.77 -2.75 -33.34
C ASP A 100 -11.87 -1.66 -33.97
N LYS A 101 -11.13 -2.04 -35.02
CA LYS A 101 -10.18 -1.19 -35.73
C LYS A 101 -10.92 -0.18 -36.59
N LYS A 102 -11.19 1.02 -36.06
CA LYS A 102 -11.32 2.24 -36.88
C LYS A 102 -10.96 3.49 -36.08
N LYS A 103 -9.71 3.96 -36.22
CA LYS A 103 -9.38 5.38 -36.45
C LYS A 103 -7.86 5.57 -36.68
N LYS A 104 -7.52 5.85 -37.94
CA LYS A 104 -6.25 6.50 -38.32
C LYS A 104 -6.35 8.00 -38.03
N GLY A 105 -5.25 8.59 -37.58
CA GLY A 105 -4.91 9.99 -37.80
C GLY A 105 -4.67 10.83 -36.55
N GLY A 106 -3.43 11.28 -36.37
CA GLY A 106 -3.13 12.64 -35.90
C GLY A 106 -2.75 12.84 -34.43
N GLU A 107 -1.43 12.96 -34.21
CA GLU A 107 -0.76 13.96 -33.37
C GLU A 107 -0.88 13.91 -31.83
N SER A 108 0.32 13.84 -31.22
CA SER A 108 0.60 14.07 -29.81
C SER A 108 0.10 15.44 -29.35
N SER A 109 -0.91 15.46 -28.49
CA SER A 109 -1.01 16.39 -27.36
C SER A 109 -2.04 15.85 -26.36
N GLY A 110 -1.78 16.04 -25.07
CA GLY A 110 -2.52 15.41 -23.97
C GLY A 110 -4.04 15.62 -24.07
N GLY A 111 -4.79 14.55 -24.29
CA GLY A 111 -6.24 14.59 -24.37
C GLY A 111 -6.85 13.23 -24.07
N ARG A 112 -6.99 12.88 -22.79
CA ARG A 112 -7.80 11.73 -22.35
C ARG A 112 -9.21 11.89 -22.95
N LYS A 113 -9.57 10.96 -23.84
CA LYS A 113 -10.89 10.73 -24.46
C LYS A 113 -12.03 11.52 -23.81
N LYS A 114 -12.69 12.35 -24.64
CA LYS A 114 -14.00 12.97 -24.40
C LYS A 114 -14.90 11.98 -23.66
N GLY A 115 -15.35 12.41 -22.48
CA GLY A 115 -16.24 11.66 -21.62
C GLY A 115 -17.56 11.36 -22.33
N GLY A 116 -17.79 10.07 -22.60
CA GLY A 116 -19.13 9.52 -22.83
C GLY A 116 -19.75 8.97 -21.53
N GLY A 117 -19.18 9.30 -20.38
CA GLY A 117 -19.69 8.88 -19.08
C GLY A 117 -20.37 10.04 -18.37
N ASN A 118 -21.50 9.76 -17.75
CA ASN A 118 -22.13 10.60 -16.75
C ASN A 118 -21.09 10.91 -15.66
N CYS A 119 -20.99 12.16 -15.24
CA CYS A 119 -20.17 12.53 -14.11
C CYS A 119 -20.65 11.79 -12.86
N TYR A 120 -19.82 10.97 -12.22
CA TYR A 120 -20.20 10.25 -11.00
C TYR A 120 -20.66 11.18 -9.85
N LYS A 121 -20.25 12.45 -9.90
CA LYS A 121 -20.64 13.46 -8.90
C LYS A 121 -22.05 13.99 -9.16
N CYS A 122 -22.43 14.31 -10.38
CA CYS A 122 -23.71 14.98 -10.65
C CYS A 122 -24.66 14.23 -11.58
N GLY A 123 -24.20 13.21 -12.30
CA GLY A 123 -24.95 12.46 -13.31
C GLY A 123 -24.99 13.12 -14.69
N GLU A 124 -24.53 14.36 -14.81
CA GLU A 124 -24.51 15.09 -16.08
C GLU A 124 -23.43 14.56 -17.01
N VAL A 125 -23.73 14.53 -18.30
CA VAL A 125 -22.77 14.18 -19.35
C VAL A 125 -21.89 15.39 -19.70
N GLY A 126 -20.72 15.15 -20.28
CA GLY A 126 -19.86 16.21 -20.80
C GLY A 126 -18.71 16.66 -19.89
N HIS A 127 -18.62 16.16 -18.64
CA HIS A 127 -17.47 16.39 -17.76
C HIS A 127 -17.20 15.20 -16.83
N ARG A 128 -15.98 15.09 -16.30
CA ARG A 128 -15.62 14.03 -15.32
C ARG A 128 -15.76 14.49 -13.87
N PHE A 129 -15.71 13.54 -12.93
CA PHE A 129 -15.84 13.81 -11.47
C PHE A 129 -14.99 14.99 -10.98
N PHE A 130 -13.75 15.12 -11.48
CA PHE A 130 -12.79 16.15 -11.09
C PHE A 130 -13.03 17.53 -11.75
N GLU A 131 -13.79 17.56 -12.84
CA GLU A 131 -14.15 18.76 -13.61
C GLU A 131 -15.58 19.21 -13.30
N CYS A 132 -16.20 18.63 -12.26
CA CYS A 132 -17.60 18.89 -11.94
C CYS A 132 -17.77 20.30 -11.36
N PRO A 133 -18.57 21.17 -12.03
CA PRO A 133 -18.82 22.53 -11.54
C PRO A 133 -19.64 22.52 -10.24
N LYS A 134 -20.36 21.42 -9.94
CA LYS A 134 -21.09 21.25 -8.68
C LYS A 134 -20.13 20.87 -7.55
N LYS A 135 -19.97 21.77 -6.57
CA LYS A 135 -19.24 21.53 -5.32
C LYS A 135 -20.14 20.74 -4.35
N GLY A 136 -19.84 19.47 -4.14
CA GLY A 136 -20.54 18.60 -3.19
C GLY A 136 -20.62 17.17 -3.69
N ASP A 137 -20.24 16.21 -2.85
CA ASP A 137 -20.35 14.79 -3.19
C ASP A 137 -21.83 14.40 -3.34
N LYS A 138 -22.14 13.48 -4.27
CA LYS A 138 -23.45 12.85 -4.33
C LYS A 138 -23.58 11.94 -3.12
N CYS A 139 -24.66 12.09 -2.38
CA CYS A 139 -24.99 11.14 -1.34
C CYS A 139 -25.28 9.80 -1.99
N PHE A 140 -24.42 8.80 -1.72
CA PHE A 140 -24.63 7.44 -2.18
C PHE A 140 -25.83 6.76 -1.51
N ARG A 141 -26.55 7.43 -0.59
CA ARG A 141 -27.78 6.94 0.03
C ARG A 141 -29.04 7.43 -0.70
N CYS A 142 -29.15 8.73 -0.95
CA CYS A 142 -30.36 9.34 -1.53
C CYS A 142 -30.17 9.94 -2.92
N GLY A 143 -28.96 9.92 -3.48
CA GLY A 143 -28.63 10.50 -4.78
C GLY A 143 -28.60 12.04 -4.81
N LYS A 144 -28.93 12.73 -3.72
CA LYS A 144 -28.90 14.20 -3.62
C LYS A 144 -27.47 14.71 -3.37
N LEU A 145 -27.17 15.91 -3.87
CA LEU A 145 -25.88 16.58 -3.68
C LEU A 145 -25.88 17.39 -2.38
N GLY A 146 -24.69 17.62 -1.83
CA GLY A 146 -24.49 18.54 -0.70
C GLY A 146 -24.23 17.88 0.66
N HIS A 147 -24.31 16.55 0.74
CA HIS A 147 -23.95 15.78 1.93
C HIS A 147 -23.42 14.40 1.56
N ARG A 148 -22.64 13.78 2.46
CA ARG A 148 -22.19 12.39 2.33
C ARG A 148 -23.21 11.44 2.95
N ALA A 149 -23.17 10.16 2.57
CA ALA A 149 -24.09 9.13 3.09
C ALA A 149 -24.14 9.07 4.63
N ILE A 150 -23.04 9.40 5.31
CA ILE A 150 -22.93 9.45 6.78
C ILE A 150 -23.74 10.61 7.38
N ALA A 151 -23.86 11.72 6.67
CA ALA A 151 -24.59 12.92 7.09
C ALA A 151 -25.92 13.07 6.31
N CYS A 152 -26.49 11.96 5.85
CA CYS A 152 -27.73 11.97 5.09
C CYS A 152 -28.92 12.22 6.03
N PRO A 153 -29.69 13.32 5.82
CA PRO A 153 -30.85 13.62 6.65
C PRO A 153 -32.02 12.66 6.38
N GLU A 154 -31.99 11.91 5.27
CA GLU A 154 -32.93 10.84 5.00
C GLU A 154 -32.57 9.57 5.81
N LYS A 155 -33.63 8.98 6.39
CA LYS A 155 -33.60 7.77 7.20
C LYS A 155 -33.03 6.59 6.40
N GLU A 156 -32.55 5.57 7.09
CA GLU A 156 -31.91 4.40 6.47
C GLU A 156 -32.89 3.64 5.56
N VAL A 157 -32.91 3.99 4.27
CA VAL A 157 -33.57 3.21 3.23
C VAL A 157 -32.58 2.18 2.73
N TYR A 158 -32.96 0.90 2.80
CA TYR A 158 -32.08 -0.19 2.38
C TYR A 158 -32.07 -0.35 0.86
N PHE A 159 -30.86 -0.29 0.27
CA PHE A 159 -30.61 -0.34 -1.18
C PHE A 159 -31.19 -1.55 -1.91
N ASN A 160 -31.55 -2.61 -1.20
CA ASN A 160 -32.01 -3.85 -1.81
C ASN A 160 -33.52 -3.90 -2.05
N CYS A 161 -34.33 -3.20 -1.25
CA CYS A 161 -35.79 -3.32 -1.25
C CYS A 161 -36.53 -1.97 -1.23
N GLY A 162 -35.85 -0.86 -0.95
CA GLY A 162 -36.44 0.49 -0.95
C GLY A 162 -37.39 0.78 0.23
N GLU A 163 -37.45 -0.10 1.24
CA GLU A 163 -38.33 0.08 2.40
C GLU A 163 -37.56 0.41 3.68
N GLU A 164 -38.23 1.15 4.57
CA GLU A 164 -37.70 1.57 5.86
C GLU A 164 -37.90 0.47 6.93
N GLY A 165 -37.05 0.47 7.96
CA GLY A 165 -37.34 -0.22 9.23
C GLY A 165 -36.68 -1.57 9.49
N HIS A 166 -35.76 -2.06 8.64
CA HIS A 166 -35.08 -3.34 8.87
C HIS A 166 -33.65 -3.38 8.31
N LYS A 167 -32.78 -4.22 8.89
CA LYS A 167 -31.38 -4.40 8.46
C LYS A 167 -31.25 -5.50 7.39
N SER A 168 -30.13 -5.52 6.65
CA SER A 168 -29.84 -6.53 5.61
C SER A 168 -30.18 -7.99 5.93
N PRO A 169 -29.87 -8.54 7.11
CA PRO A 169 -30.21 -9.94 7.43
C PRO A 169 -31.71 -10.17 7.67
N GLU A 170 -32.50 -9.12 7.91
CA GLU A 170 -33.94 -9.20 8.20
C GLU A 170 -34.81 -8.84 6.99
N CYS A 171 -34.19 -8.47 5.86
CA CYS A 171 -34.90 -8.15 4.62
C CYS A 171 -35.44 -9.42 3.96
N LYS A 172 -36.75 -9.66 4.10
CA LYS A 172 -37.44 -10.79 3.47
C LYS A 172 -37.76 -10.57 1.98
N LYS A 173 -37.49 -9.38 1.44
CA LYS A 173 -37.80 -9.03 0.04
C LYS A 173 -36.61 -9.29 -0.90
N PRO A 174 -36.86 -9.76 -2.13
CA PRO A 174 -35.82 -10.00 -3.12
C PRO A 174 -35.14 -8.70 -3.53
N LYS A 175 -33.86 -8.80 -3.90
CA LYS A 175 -33.03 -7.71 -4.39
C LYS A 175 -33.65 -7.06 -5.62
N GLN A 176 -34.04 -5.80 -5.52
CA GLN A 176 -34.44 -5.00 -6.67
C GLN A 176 -33.19 -4.53 -7.43
N THR A 177 -33.06 -4.97 -8.67
CA THR A 177 -32.08 -4.41 -9.61
C THR A 177 -32.61 -3.07 -10.11
N ILE A 178 -32.06 -1.97 -9.60
CA ILE A 178 -32.29 -0.63 -10.14
C ILE A 178 -31.55 -0.56 -11.49
N GLY A 179 -32.30 -0.40 -12.58
CA GLY A 179 -31.80 -0.20 -13.94
C GLY A 179 -31.28 1.20 -14.19
#